data_AF-A0A0G1XYZ2-F1
#
_entry.id   AF-A0A0G1XYZ2-F1
#
_cell.length_a   1.000
_cell.length_b   1.000
_cell.length_c   1.000
_cell.angle_alpha   90.00
_cell.angle_beta   90.00
_cell.angle_gamma   90.00
#
_symmetry.space_group_name_H-M   'P 1'
#
loop_
_entity.id
_entity.type
_entity.pdbx_description
1 polymer ?
#
loop_
_entity_poly.entity_id
_entity_poly.type
_entity_poly.pdbx_seq_one_letter_code
_entity_poly.pdbx_strand_id
1 'polypeptide(L)'
;MEEHPQKLEFTTDEFNKMKEGAEAFYKTIGSVQCPYFKENINFNVEGFEHLKFKAWNRARSKSDQFMRLKLLRLAPETIRNSKTLQGISEEKIFVRKKRNSRWEKILTEVTYYEFVAVLDRKRVKVIVKQISGGEKFFWTMIPYWRTNSLHKRILHDGYPETD
;
A
#
# COMPACT_ATOMS: atom_id res chain seq x y z
N MET A 1 -4.93 -31.08 -11.88
CA MET A 1 -4.99 -30.73 -10.45
C MET A 1 -5.78 -29.44 -10.36
N GLU A 2 -7.06 -29.52 -9.98
CA GLU A 2 -7.91 -28.34 -9.80
C GLU A 2 -7.50 -27.63 -8.51
N GLU A 3 -6.82 -26.49 -8.63
CA GLU A 3 -6.65 -25.59 -7.49
C GLU A 3 -8.00 -24.94 -7.18
N HIS A 4 -8.66 -25.46 -6.14
CA HIS A 4 -9.88 -24.86 -5.61
C HIS A 4 -9.58 -23.44 -5.10
N PRO A 5 -10.26 -22.40 -5.61
CA PRO A 5 -10.04 -21.03 -5.16
C PRO A 5 -10.60 -20.85 -3.74
N GLN A 6 -9.72 -20.70 -2.76
CA GLN A 6 -10.09 -20.37 -1.39
C GLN A 6 -10.84 -19.03 -1.38
N LYS A 7 -12.12 -19.02 -0.97
CA LYS A 7 -12.70 -17.82 -0.36
C LYS A 7 -11.77 -17.46 0.79
N LEU A 8 -11.37 -16.20 0.88
CA LEU A 8 -10.63 -15.74 2.04
C LEU A 8 -11.60 -15.73 3.23
N GLU A 9 -11.72 -16.88 3.87
CA GLU A 9 -12.53 -17.07 5.06
C GLU A 9 -11.67 -16.73 6.26
N PHE A 10 -12.12 -15.72 7.00
CA PHE A 10 -11.54 -15.34 8.28
C PHE A 10 -12.68 -14.92 9.19
N THR A 11 -12.53 -15.28 10.45
CA THR A 11 -13.40 -14.84 11.54
C THR A 11 -13.16 -13.37 11.86
N THR A 12 -14.12 -12.75 12.53
CA THR A 12 -13.96 -11.38 13.04
C THR A 12 -12.73 -11.27 13.96
N ASP A 13 -12.46 -12.30 14.76
CA ASP A 13 -11.33 -12.34 15.68
C ASP A 13 -9.99 -12.43 14.97
N GLU A 14 -9.89 -13.27 13.93
CA GLU A 14 -8.70 -13.32 13.08
C GLU A 14 -8.44 -12.00 12.37
N PHE A 15 -9.50 -11.33 11.91
CA PHE A 15 -9.38 -10.00 11.33
C PHE A 15 -8.86 -8.97 12.34
N ASN A 16 -9.39 -8.97 13.56
CA ASN A 16 -8.98 -8.04 14.61
C ASN A 16 -7.53 -8.29 15.03
N LYS A 17 -7.13 -9.55 15.24
CA LYS A 17 -5.74 -9.92 15.53
C LYS A 17 -4.79 -9.49 14.41
N MET A 18 -5.16 -9.71 13.15
CA MET A 18 -4.38 -9.27 11.99
C MET A 18 -4.22 -7.74 11.98
N LYS A 19 -5.30 -7.01 12.27
CA LYS A 19 -5.28 -5.54 12.31
C LYS A 19 -4.37 -5.02 13.42
N GLU A 20 -4.50 -5.56 14.63
CA GLU A 20 -3.67 -5.18 15.78
C GLU A 20 -2.19 -5.49 15.54
N GLY A 21 -1.88 -6.69 15.05
CA GLY A 21 -0.52 -7.09 14.72
C GLY A 21 0.08 -6.22 13.60
N ALA A 22 -0.69 -5.93 12.56
CA ALA A 22 -0.24 -5.05 11.47
C ALA A 22 -0.03 -3.61 11.93
N GLU A 23 -0.87 -3.10 12.84
CA GLU A 23 -0.68 -1.75 13.41
C GLU A 23 0.56 -1.68 14.30
N ALA A 24 0.77 -2.68 15.15
CA ALA A 24 1.97 -2.79 15.98
C ALA A 24 3.23 -2.84 15.11
N PHE A 25 3.25 -3.72 14.10
CA PHE A 25 4.34 -3.80 13.13
C PHE A 25 4.56 -2.49 12.37
N TYR A 26 3.51 -1.83 11.89
CA TYR A 26 3.65 -0.58 11.14
C TYR A 26 4.33 0.51 11.97
N LYS A 27 3.98 0.61 13.26
CA LYS A 27 4.59 1.56 14.21
C LYS A 27 6.08 1.30 14.43
N THR A 28 6.56 0.07 14.30
CA THR A 28 8.00 -0.23 14.45
C THR A 28 8.84 0.13 13.24
N ILE A 29 8.22 0.38 12.07
CA ILE A 29 8.98 0.66 10.83
C ILE A 29 9.63 2.05 10.89
N GLY A 30 8.86 3.08 11.26
CA GLY A 30 9.31 4.48 11.28
C GLY A 30 9.61 5.02 9.87
N SER A 31 10.79 4.70 9.34
CA SER A 31 11.24 5.12 8.02
C SER A 31 12.17 4.09 7.39
N VAL A 32 12.25 4.06 6.07
CA VAL A 32 13.05 3.09 5.32
C VAL A 32 13.84 3.78 4.20
N GLN A 33 15.14 3.53 4.12
CA GLN A 33 15.99 4.03 3.04
C GLN A 33 15.57 3.41 1.70
N CYS A 34 15.29 4.26 0.70
CA CYS A 34 15.01 3.84 -0.67
C CYS A 34 16.22 4.10 -1.59
N PRO A 35 16.82 3.07 -2.21
CA PRO A 35 17.97 3.25 -3.10
C PRO A 35 17.68 4.11 -4.34
N TYR A 36 16.48 4.00 -4.92
CA TYR A 36 16.09 4.81 -6.09
C TYR A 36 16.12 6.32 -5.80
N PHE A 37 15.54 6.74 -4.67
CA PHE A 37 15.49 8.16 -4.29
C PHE A 37 16.71 8.64 -3.52
N LYS A 38 17.53 7.73 -2.98
CA LYS A 38 18.66 8.03 -2.09
C LYS A 38 18.25 8.80 -0.81
N GLU A 39 17.02 8.58 -0.35
CA GLU A 39 16.45 9.20 0.86
C GLU A 39 15.61 8.20 1.66
N ASN A 40 15.16 8.60 2.84
CA ASN A 40 14.25 7.81 3.68
C ASN A 40 12.79 8.05 3.30
N ILE A 41 12.02 6.96 3.22
CA ILE A 41 10.58 6.97 3.01
C ILE A 41 9.88 6.74 4.34
N ASN A 42 9.03 7.68 4.73
CA ASN A 42 8.36 7.66 6.04
C ASN A 42 7.12 6.75 6.02
N PHE A 43 6.94 5.96 7.08
CA PHE A 43 5.76 5.15 7.32
C PHE A 43 4.88 5.85 8.37
N ASN A 44 3.97 6.72 7.90
CA ASN A 44 3.17 7.60 8.73
C ASN A 44 1.71 7.14 8.89
N VAL A 45 0.94 7.88 9.69
CA VAL A 45 -0.48 7.57 9.94
C VAL A 45 -1.30 7.58 8.65
N GLU A 46 -1.04 8.51 7.73
CA GLU A 46 -1.77 8.59 6.44
C GLU A 46 -1.60 7.31 5.61
N GLY A 47 -0.38 6.77 5.53
CA GLY A 47 -0.08 5.53 4.83
C GLY A 47 -0.82 4.33 5.42
N PHE A 48 -0.85 4.22 6.75
CA PHE A 48 -1.57 3.13 7.42
C PHE A 48 -3.09 3.26 7.27
N GLU A 49 -3.65 4.47 7.39
CA GLU A 49 -5.06 4.70 7.14
C GLU A 49 -5.44 4.33 5.71
N HIS A 50 -4.59 4.67 4.75
CA HIS A 50 -4.79 4.32 3.37
C HIS A 50 -4.48 2.84 3.05
N LEU A 51 -4.26 1.96 4.03
CA LEU A 51 -4.43 0.50 3.88
C LEU A 51 -5.87 0.05 4.23
N LYS A 52 -6.54 0.78 5.12
CA LYS A 52 -7.90 0.50 5.59
C LYS A 52 -8.97 1.19 4.74
N PHE A 53 -8.68 2.38 4.24
CA PHE A 53 -9.63 3.24 3.53
C PHE A 53 -9.17 3.53 2.11
N LYS A 54 -10.11 3.55 1.15
CA LYS A 54 -9.85 3.96 -0.24
C LYS A 54 -10.05 5.45 -0.49
N ALA A 55 -10.84 6.11 0.35
CA ALA A 55 -11.05 7.56 0.34
C ALA A 55 -11.61 8.00 1.69
N TRP A 56 -11.79 9.31 1.88
CA TRP A 56 -12.48 9.88 3.03
C TRP A 56 -13.86 9.20 3.23
N ASN A 57 -14.13 8.73 4.46
CA ASN A 57 -15.35 8.00 4.84
C ASN A 57 -15.67 6.76 3.99
N ARG A 58 -14.68 6.18 3.31
CA ARG A 58 -14.89 5.07 2.40
C ARG A 58 -13.91 3.93 2.69
N ALA A 59 -14.32 3.04 3.59
CA ALA A 59 -13.56 1.85 3.95
C ALA A 59 -13.39 0.91 2.75
N ARG A 60 -12.26 0.18 2.73
CA ARG A 60 -12.10 -0.97 1.83
C ARG A 60 -12.91 -2.16 2.37
N SER A 61 -13.21 -3.14 1.52
CA SER A 61 -13.84 -4.38 1.99
C SER A 61 -12.94 -5.09 3.00
N LYS A 62 -13.53 -5.86 3.92
CA LYS A 62 -12.75 -6.58 4.95
C LYS A 62 -11.69 -7.49 4.33
N SER A 63 -12.00 -8.17 3.23
CA SER A 63 -11.06 -9.03 2.51
C SER A 63 -9.86 -8.25 1.94
N ASP A 64 -10.09 -7.08 1.34
CA ASP A 64 -9.00 -6.24 0.81
C ASP A 64 -8.15 -5.64 1.95
N GLN A 65 -8.79 -5.20 3.05
CA GLN A 65 -8.06 -4.78 4.25
C GLN A 65 -7.19 -5.91 4.78
N PHE A 66 -7.76 -7.11 4.98
CA PHE A 66 -7.06 -8.25 5.53
C PHE A 66 -5.83 -8.60 4.68
N MET A 67 -5.97 -8.65 3.37
CA MET A 67 -4.85 -9.01 2.48
C MET A 67 -3.75 -7.95 2.44
N ARG A 68 -4.12 -6.66 2.45
CA ARG A 68 -3.14 -5.57 2.53
C ARG A 68 -2.39 -5.57 3.87
N LEU A 69 -3.08 -5.83 4.97
CA LEU A 69 -2.49 -5.93 6.30
C LEU A 69 -1.59 -7.17 6.42
N LYS A 70 -2.04 -8.32 5.93
CA LYS A 70 -1.28 -9.58 5.93
C LYS A 70 0.02 -9.48 5.14
N LEU A 71 0.02 -8.75 4.04
CA LEU A 71 1.20 -8.60 3.17
C LEU A 71 2.05 -7.39 3.53
N LEU A 72 1.66 -6.59 4.54
CA LEU A 72 2.30 -5.31 4.88
C LEU A 72 3.80 -5.42 5.11
N ARG A 73 4.27 -6.55 5.63
CA ARG A 73 5.71 -6.83 5.82
C ARG A 73 6.54 -6.70 4.55
N LEU A 74 5.94 -6.92 3.38
CA LEU A 74 6.61 -6.83 2.09
C LEU A 74 6.83 -5.37 1.65
N ALA A 75 6.09 -4.42 2.20
CA ALA A 75 6.21 -3.01 1.83
C ALA A 75 7.59 -2.40 2.14
N PRO A 76 8.12 -2.49 3.38
CA PRO A 76 9.46 -1.97 3.69
C PRO A 76 10.57 -2.76 2.97
N GLU A 77 10.39 -4.04 2.68
CA GLU A 77 11.36 -4.83 1.90
C GLU A 77 11.39 -4.40 0.44
N THR A 78 10.21 -4.17 -0.16
CA THR A 78 10.09 -3.66 -1.52
C THR A 78 10.85 -2.35 -1.65
N ILE A 79 10.59 -1.37 -0.78
CA ILE A 79 11.24 -0.05 -0.82
C ILE A 79 12.76 -0.16 -0.66
N ARG A 80 13.26 -1.02 0.25
CA ARG A 80 14.71 -1.23 0.47
C ARG A 80 15.42 -1.81 -0.75
N ASN A 81 14.74 -2.64 -1.52
CA ASN A 81 15.33 -3.33 -2.66
C ASN A 81 15.12 -2.58 -3.99
N SER A 82 14.23 -1.58 -4.02
CA SER A 82 13.90 -0.82 -5.23
C SER A 82 15.01 0.15 -5.64
N LYS A 83 15.67 -0.17 -6.76
CA LYS A 83 16.63 0.69 -7.45
C LYS A 83 16.07 1.36 -8.70
N THR A 84 14.92 0.88 -9.19
CA THR A 84 14.23 1.41 -10.37
C THR A 84 12.77 1.64 -10.02
N LEU A 85 12.16 2.57 -10.75
CA LEU A 85 10.76 2.91 -10.61
C LEU A 85 9.95 2.32 -11.77
N GLN A 86 8.75 1.80 -11.48
CA GLN A 86 7.89 1.16 -12.49
C GLN A 86 6.74 2.07 -12.96
N GLY A 87 6.45 3.15 -12.24
CA GLY A 87 5.43 4.12 -12.64
C GLY A 87 5.51 5.43 -11.87
N ILE A 88 5.07 6.51 -12.52
CA ILE A 88 4.88 7.84 -11.94
C ILE A 88 3.50 8.33 -12.36
N SER A 89 2.72 8.89 -11.43
CA SER A 89 1.56 9.70 -11.76
C SER A 89 1.56 10.99 -10.96
N GLU A 90 1.03 12.06 -11.57
CA GLU A 90 0.93 13.38 -10.97
C GLU A 90 -0.52 13.85 -11.03
N GLU A 91 -1.02 14.35 -9.91
CA GLU A 91 -2.39 14.83 -9.77
C GLU A 91 -2.42 16.14 -8.98
N LYS A 92 -3.37 17.02 -9.30
CA LYS A 92 -3.66 18.20 -8.47
C LYS A 92 -4.84 17.88 -7.55
N ILE A 93 -4.59 17.79 -6.25
CA ILE A 93 -5.62 17.48 -5.26
C ILE A 93 -5.72 18.57 -4.19
N PHE A 94 -6.90 18.74 -3.60
CA PHE A 94 -7.07 19.64 -2.46
C PHE A 94 -6.49 19.01 -1.19
N VAL A 95 -5.42 19.61 -0.66
CA VAL A 95 -4.79 19.21 0.59
C VAL A 95 -5.15 20.23 1.66
N ARG A 96 -5.45 19.77 2.88
CA ARG A 96 -5.58 20.65 4.04
C ARG A 96 -4.19 21.05 4.52
N LYS A 97 -3.84 22.33 4.40
CA LYS A 97 -2.61 22.90 4.96
C LYS A 97 -2.96 23.96 6.00
N LYS A 98 -2.17 24.02 7.07
CA LYS A 98 -2.29 25.05 8.09
C LYS A 98 -1.55 26.30 7.60
N ARG A 99 -2.28 27.40 7.40
CA ARG A 99 -1.73 28.71 7.01
C ARG A 99 -2.26 29.76 7.97
N ASN A 100 -1.39 30.56 8.57
CA ASN A 100 -1.77 31.64 9.49
C ASN A 100 -2.77 31.18 10.58
N SER A 101 -2.48 30.04 11.22
CA SER A 101 -3.33 29.40 12.24
C SER A 101 -4.72 28.92 11.78
N ARG A 102 -5.01 28.94 10.46
CA ARG A 102 -6.25 28.41 9.88
C ARG A 102 -5.97 27.21 8.99
N TRP A 103 -6.92 26.29 8.92
CA TRP A 103 -6.86 25.16 8.00
C TRP A 103 -7.51 25.55 6.68
N GLU A 104 -6.73 25.61 5.62
CA GLU A 104 -7.20 25.95 4.28
C GLU A 104 -7.06 24.73 3.36
N LYS A 105 -8.01 24.55 2.44
CA LYS A 105 -7.90 23.56 1.36
C LYS A 105 -7.22 24.22 0.18
N ILE A 106 -5.99 23.80 -0.11
CA ILE A 106 -5.19 24.34 -1.20
C ILE A 106 -5.00 23.27 -2.26
N LEU A 107 -5.28 23.62 -3.52
CA LEU A 107 -4.98 22.76 -4.65
C LEU A 107 -3.47 22.61 -4.75
N THR A 108 -2.97 21.40 -4.51
CA THR A 108 -1.55 21.07 -4.44
C THR A 108 -1.25 19.92 -5.38
N GLU A 109 -0.11 20.00 -6.06
CA GLU A 109 0.40 18.90 -6.86
C GLU A 109 0.90 17.76 -5.96
N VAL A 110 0.55 16.55 -6.35
CA VAL A 110 0.87 15.32 -5.63
C VAL A 110 1.38 14.30 -6.63
N THR A 111 2.53 13.72 -6.32
CA THR A 111 3.18 12.69 -7.14
C THR A 111 3.06 11.35 -6.45
N TYR A 112 2.73 10.32 -7.22
CA TYR A 112 2.69 8.93 -6.81
C TYR A 112 3.76 8.15 -7.57
N TYR A 113 4.54 7.38 -6.83
CA TYR A 113 5.65 6.58 -7.33
C TYR A 113 5.34 5.11 -7.10
N GLU A 114 5.40 4.31 -8.16
CA GLU A 114 5.09 2.89 -8.12
C GLU A 114 6.34 2.02 -8.13
N PHE A 115 6.47 1.18 -7.10
CA PHE A 115 7.45 0.11 -7.04
C PHE A 115 6.74 -1.24 -7.16
N VAL A 116 7.18 -2.09 -8.08
CA VAL A 116 6.69 -3.45 -8.22
C VAL A 116 7.78 -4.42 -7.79
N ALA A 117 7.44 -5.37 -6.93
CA ALA A 117 8.34 -6.42 -6.50
C ALA A 117 7.63 -7.78 -6.46
N VAL A 118 8.42 -8.82 -6.67
CA VAL A 118 8.04 -10.20 -6.39
C VAL A 118 8.85 -10.65 -5.18
N LEU A 119 8.19 -10.83 -4.04
CA LEU A 119 8.79 -11.26 -2.78
C LEU A 119 7.97 -12.42 -2.22
N ASP A 120 8.62 -13.48 -1.73
CA ASP A 120 7.97 -14.71 -1.25
C ASP A 120 6.93 -15.29 -2.23
N ARG A 121 7.28 -15.31 -3.52
CA ARG A 121 6.36 -15.68 -4.61
C ARG A 121 5.06 -14.88 -4.56
N LYS A 122 5.07 -13.61 -4.17
CA LYS A 122 3.90 -12.72 -4.21
C LYS A 122 4.27 -11.45 -4.93
N ARG A 123 3.51 -11.13 -5.96
CA ARG A 123 3.67 -9.87 -6.68
C ARG A 123 2.91 -8.77 -5.96
N VAL A 124 3.61 -7.72 -5.56
CA VAL A 124 3.07 -6.55 -4.88
C VAL A 124 3.47 -5.27 -5.58
N LYS A 125 2.58 -4.29 -5.57
CA LYS A 125 2.86 -2.90 -5.95
C LYS A 125 2.84 -2.04 -4.69
N VAL A 126 3.93 -1.36 -4.38
CA VAL A 126 4.02 -0.36 -3.31
C VAL A 126 3.94 1.02 -3.92
N ILE A 127 3.11 1.87 -3.35
CA ILE A 127 2.95 3.27 -3.75
C ILE A 127 3.59 4.15 -2.69
N VAL A 128 4.50 5.02 -3.13
CA VAL A 128 5.04 6.14 -2.35
C VAL A 128 4.38 7.41 -2.86
N LYS A 129 3.95 8.29 -1.95
CA LYS A 129 3.30 9.56 -2.26
C LYS A 129 4.19 10.71 -1.81
N GLN A 130 4.18 11.78 -2.60
CA GLN A 130 4.79 13.05 -2.24
C GLN A 130 3.80 14.17 -2.49
N ILE A 131 3.58 15.01 -1.49
CA ILE A 131 2.86 16.28 -1.66
C ILE A 131 3.92 17.33 -2.01
N SER A 132 3.65 18.18 -3.00
CA SER A 132 4.61 19.21 -3.45
C SER A 132 5.17 20.03 -2.27
N GLY A 133 6.51 20.05 -2.19
CA GLY A 133 7.31 20.66 -1.11
C GLY A 133 7.39 19.85 0.19
N GLY A 134 6.82 18.65 0.24
CA GLY A 134 6.86 17.74 1.39
C GLY A 134 7.73 16.50 1.17
N GLU A 135 7.85 15.72 2.24
CA GLU A 135 8.60 14.45 2.25
C GLU A 135 7.85 13.34 1.52
N LYS A 136 8.60 12.32 1.06
CA LYS A 136 8.02 11.10 0.50
C LYS A 136 7.62 10.15 1.62
N PHE A 137 6.43 9.59 1.51
CA PHE A 137 5.91 8.64 2.50
C PHE A 137 5.21 7.47 1.82
N PHE A 138 5.21 6.34 2.51
CA PHE A 138 4.44 5.17 2.10
C PHE A 138 2.95 5.54 2.04
N TRP A 139 2.30 5.27 0.90
CA TRP A 139 0.88 5.54 0.73
C TRP A 139 0.02 4.28 0.82
N THR A 140 0.41 3.22 0.10
CA THR A 140 -0.31 1.95 0.15
C THR A 140 0.51 0.83 -0.47
N MET A 141 0.05 -0.40 -0.29
CA MET A 141 0.52 -1.55 -1.02
C MET A 141 -0.68 -2.29 -1.60
N ILE A 142 -0.59 -2.60 -2.89
CA ILE A 142 -1.61 -3.24 -3.70
C ILE A 142 -1.11 -4.65 -4.05
N PRO A 143 -1.73 -5.71 -3.51
CA PRO A 143 -1.49 -7.06 -3.98
C PRO A 143 -1.95 -7.20 -5.43
N TYR A 144 -1.21 -7.93 -6.25
CA TYR A 144 -1.72 -8.28 -7.58
C TYR A 144 -2.79 -9.36 -7.46
N TRP A 145 -3.94 -9.11 -8.08
CA TRP A 145 -5.08 -10.01 -8.11
C TRP A 145 -5.27 -10.56 -9.52
N ARG A 146 -5.44 -11.87 -9.67
CA ARG A 146 -6.00 -12.47 -10.88
C ARG A 146 -7.51 -12.63 -10.70
N THR A 147 -8.28 -12.34 -11.73
CA THR A 147 -9.68 -12.76 -11.79
C THR A 147 -9.70 -14.16 -12.41
N ASN A 148 -10.20 -15.16 -11.69
CA ASN A 148 -10.36 -16.50 -12.26
C ASN A 148 -11.55 -16.56 -13.25
N SER A 149 -11.71 -17.68 -13.95
CA SER A 149 -12.84 -17.93 -14.86
C SER A 149 -14.22 -17.75 -14.21
N LEU A 150 -14.31 -17.86 -12.88
CA LEU A 150 -15.51 -17.65 -12.07
C LEU A 150 -15.65 -16.20 -11.56
N HIS A 151 -14.90 -15.24 -12.13
CA HIS A 151 -14.89 -13.84 -11.73
C HIS A 151 -14.48 -13.57 -10.25
N LYS A 152 -13.81 -14.53 -9.60
CA LYS A 152 -13.30 -14.40 -8.22
C LYS A 152 -11.85 -13.92 -8.23
N ARG A 153 -11.49 -13.07 -7.27
CA ARG A 153 -10.12 -12.59 -7.08
C ARG A 153 -9.27 -13.64 -6.37
N ILE A 154 -8.18 -14.06 -7.00
CA ILE A 154 -7.15 -14.92 -6.43
C ILE A 154 -5.87 -14.08 -6.31
N LEU A 155 -5.13 -14.22 -5.21
CA LEU A 155 -3.82 -13.57 -5.07
C LEU A 155 -2.85 -14.16 -6.10
N HIS A 156 -2.09 -13.31 -6.79
CA HIS A 156 -1.13 -13.79 -7.77
C HIS A 156 0.15 -14.30 -7.10
N ASP A 157 0.50 -15.55 -7.38
CA ASP A 157 1.80 -16.11 -7.04
C ASP A 157 2.84 -15.62 -8.06
N GLY A 158 3.94 -15.06 -7.60
CA GLY A 158 4.88 -14.24 -8.37
C GLY A 158 5.67 -14.96 -9.45
N TYR A 159 5.01 -15.33 -10.55
CA TYR A 159 5.59 -15.93 -11.75
C TYR A 159 5.34 -15.02 -12.98
N PRO A 160 6.04 -13.86 -13.09
CA PRO A 160 5.81 -12.87 -14.15
C PRO A 160 5.82 -13.43 -15.57
N GLU A 161 6.54 -14.52 -15.80
CA GLU A 161 6.66 -15.21 -17.10
C GLU A 161 5.37 -15.90 -17.55
N THR A 162 4.44 -16.16 -16.64
CA THR A 162 3.13 -16.81 -16.92
C THR A 162 1.93 -15.86 -16.75
N ASP A 163 2.20 -14.59 -16.46
CA ASP A 163 1.20 -13.54 -16.21
C ASP A 163 0.48 -13.08 -17.48
#